data_AF-A0AA88EKN4-F1
#
_entry.id   AF-A0AA88EKN4-F1
#
_cell.length_a   1.000
_cell.length_b   1.000
_cell.length_c   1.000
_cell.angle_alpha   90.00
_cell.angle_beta   90.00
_cell.angle_gamma   90.00
#
_symmetry.space_group_name_H-M   'P 1'
#
loop_
_entity.id
_entity.type
_entity.pdbx_description
1 polymer ?
#
loop_
_entity_poly.entity_id
_entity_poly.type
_entity_poly.pdbx_seq_one_letter_code
_entity_poly.pdbx_strand_id
1 'polypeptide(L)' 'MAPQQSERKPATTGSVKTGMTMTEKILARASEKPQLSPGENVWVNVDILMTHDVCGPGSIGIFKKEFGQDAK' A
#
# COMPACT_ATOMS: atom_id res chain seq x y z
N MET A 1 16.12 27.98 2.33
CA MET A 1 16.56 27.05 1.27
C MET A 1 16.08 25.67 1.65
N ALA A 2 15.24 25.04 0.84
CA ALA A 2 14.82 23.65 1.09
C ALA A 2 16.04 22.72 0.93
N PRO A 3 16.22 21.73 1.83
CA PRO A 3 17.33 20.79 1.70
C PRO A 3 17.15 19.97 0.42
N GLN A 4 18.17 19.96 -0.44
CA GLN A 4 18.23 19.08 -1.59
C GLN A 4 18.31 17.63 -1.09
N GLN A 5 17.22 16.88 -1.25
CA GLN A 5 17.24 15.44 -1.02
C GLN A 5 18.13 14.79 -2.09
N SER A 6 19.22 14.17 -1.63
CA SER A 6 20.04 13.30 -2.47
C SER A 6 19.19 12.11 -2.93
N GLU A 7 18.96 12.03 -4.23
CA GLU A 7 18.22 10.94 -4.85
C GLU A 7 19.03 9.65 -4.71
N ARG A 8 18.55 8.71 -3.89
CA ARG A 8 19.25 7.46 -3.60
C ARG A 8 19.04 6.49 -4.75
N LYS A 9 20.08 6.23 -5.55
CA LYS A 9 20.01 5.28 -6.67
C LYS A 9 19.73 3.85 -6.15
N PRO A 10 18.76 3.11 -6.71
CA PRO A 10 18.48 1.73 -6.31
C PRO A 10 19.71 0.83 -6.51
N ALA A 11 19.91 -0.14 -5.61
CA ALA A 11 20.96 -1.15 -5.75
C ALA A 11 20.73 -1.96 -7.03
N THR A 12 21.75 -2.07 -7.88
CA THR A 12 21.72 -2.75 -9.17
C THR A 12 21.52 -4.26 -8.96
N THR A 13 20.27 -4.71 -9.02
CA THR A 13 19.94 -6.12 -9.28
C THR A 13 19.92 -6.29 -10.81
N GLY A 14 20.58 -7.33 -11.33
CA GLY A 14 20.87 -7.48 -12.77
C GLY A 14 19.66 -7.31 -13.69
N SER A 15 19.92 -6.84 -14.92
CA SER A 15 19.03 -6.71 -16.11
C SER A 15 17.50 -6.70 -15.89
N VAL A 16 17.00 -5.92 -14.94
CA VAL A 16 15.58 -5.58 -14.89
C VAL A 16 15.39 -4.39 -15.84
N LYS A 17 14.62 -4.57 -16.92
CA LYS A 17 14.38 -3.52 -17.94
C LYS A 17 13.79 -2.23 -17.35
N THR A 18 13.17 -2.31 -16.19
CA THR A 18 12.65 -1.18 -15.41
C THR A 18 12.80 -1.52 -13.93
N GLY A 19 13.59 -0.72 -13.20
CA GLY A 19 13.79 -0.93 -11.78
C GLY A 19 12.57 -0.47 -10.98
N MET A 20 11.95 -1.38 -10.24
CA MET A 20 10.99 -1.04 -9.17
C MET A 20 11.64 -1.28 -7.81
N THR A 21 11.34 -0.39 -6.87
CA THR A 21 11.57 -0.57 -5.43
C THR A 21 10.79 -1.77 -4.90
N MET A 22 11.14 -2.24 -3.70
CA MET A 22 10.39 -3.31 -3.05
C MET A 22 8.93 -2.92 -2.78
N THR A 23 8.68 -1.67 -2.36
CA THR A 23 7.33 -1.17 -2.11
C THR A 23 6.48 -1.18 -3.38
N GLU A 24 7.01 -0.71 -4.51
CA GLU A 24 6.30 -0.72 -5.79
C GLU A 24 5.97 -2.14 -6.24
N LYS A 25 6.88 -3.12 -6.06
CA LYS A 25 6.61 -4.53 -6.39
C LYS A 25 5.48 -5.12 -5.54
N ILE A 26 5.47 -4.83 -4.23
CA ILE A 26 4.43 -5.32 -3.31
C ILE A 26 3.07 -4.72 -3.70
N LEU A 27 3.01 -3.40 -3.90
CA LEU A 27 1.78 -2.71 -4.28
C LEU A 27 1.31 -3.10 -5.69
N ALA A 28 2.23 -3.30 -6.65
CA ALA A 28 1.92 -3.76 -8.01
C ALA A 28 1.28 -5.15 -7.97
N ARG A 29 1.87 -6.08 -7.20
CA ARG A 29 1.29 -7.41 -6.98
C ARG A 29 -0.08 -7.33 -6.33
N ALA A 30 -0.23 -6.56 -5.25
CA ALA A 30 -1.49 -6.46 -4.51
C ALA A 30 -2.61 -5.75 -5.30
N SER A 31 -2.25 -4.95 -6.31
CA SER A 31 -3.19 -4.27 -7.23
C SER A 31 -3.33 -4.96 -8.59
N GLU A 32 -2.77 -6.17 -8.76
CA GLU A 32 -2.79 -6.94 -10.01
C GLU A 32 -2.23 -6.19 -11.23
N LYS A 33 -1.26 -5.31 -11.00
CA LYS A 33 -0.58 -4.51 -12.03
C LYS A 33 0.84 -5.03 -12.31
N PRO A 34 1.32 -4.94 -13.57
CA PRO A 34 2.66 -5.38 -13.93
C PRO A 34 3.78 -4.43 -13.43
N GLN A 35 3.46 -3.14 -13.25
CA GLN A 35 4.38 -2.12 -12.76
C GLN A 35 3.62 -0.97 -12.11
N LEU A 36 4.31 -0.18 -11.27
CA LEU A 36 3.82 1.06 -10.68
C LEU A 36 4.91 2.12 -10.66
N SER A 37 4.48 3.38 -10.69
CA SER A 37 5.31 4.57 -10.51
C SER A 37 4.89 5.33 -9.24
N PRO A 38 5.80 6.09 -8.60
CA PRO A 38 5.44 6.94 -7.47
C PRO A 38 4.38 7.97 -7.84
N GLY A 39 3.37 8.12 -6.99
CA GLY A 39 2.25 9.05 -7.19
C GLY A 39 1.01 8.43 -7.85
N GLU A 40 1.06 7.17 -8.27
CA GLU A 40 -0.14 6.45 -8.72
C GLU A 40 -1.08 6.09 -7.55
N ASN A 41 -2.38 6.37 -7.70
CA ASN A 41 -3.42 5.83 -6.83
C ASN A 41 -3.86 4.46 -7.32
N VAL A 42 -3.86 3.46 -6.44
CA VAL A 42 -4.25 2.09 -6.76
C VAL A 42 -5.14 1.49 -5.69
N TRP A 43 -6.05 0.62 -6.14
CA TRP A 43 -6.78 -0.29 -5.25
C TRP A 43 -5.94 -1.53 -5.04
N VAL A 44 -5.82 -1.98 -3.79
CA VAL A 44 -5.04 -3.16 -3.42
C VAL A 44 -5.91 -4.16 -2.67
N ASN A 45 -5.67 -5.44 -2.92
CA ASN A 45 -6.19 -6.51 -2.10
C ASN A 45 -5.38 -6.59 -0.80
N VAL A 46 -6.03 -6.29 0.33
CA VAL A 46 -5.38 -6.28 1.65
C VAL A 46 -5.35 -7.68 2.22
N ASP A 47 -4.17 -8.17 2.61
CA ASP A 47 -4.02 -9.49 3.20
C ASP A 47 -4.47 -9.54 4.67
N ILE A 48 -4.10 -8.52 5.46
CA ILE A 48 -4.36 -8.46 6.91
C ILE A 48 -4.73 -7.03 7.31
N LEU A 49 -5.87 -6.88 7.98
CA LEU A 49 -6.28 -5.65 8.66
C LEU A 49 -6.16 -5.84 10.17
N MET A 50 -5.27 -5.06 10.82
CA MET A 50 -5.08 -5.09 12.27
C MET A 50 -5.58 -3.80 12.91
N THR A 51 -6.11 -3.91 14.13
CA THR A 51 -6.51 -2.77 14.94
C THR A 51 -6.07 -2.95 16.39
N HIS A 52 -6.21 -1.90 17.20
CA HIS A 52 -5.89 -1.88 18.63
C HIS A 52 -7.05 -1.24 19.43
N ASP A 53 -6.95 -1.25 20.75
CA ASP A 53 -8.01 -0.84 21.68
C ASP A 53 -8.63 0.54 21.40
N VAL A 54 -7.83 1.55 21.08
CA VAL A 54 -8.31 2.92 20.85
C VAL A 54 -9.04 3.07 19.51
N CYS A 55 -8.49 2.50 18.42
CA CYS A 55 -9.07 2.67 17.09
C CYS A 55 -10.11 1.59 16.72
N GLY A 56 -10.07 0.42 17.36
CA GLY A 56 -10.92 -0.73 17.05
C GLY A 56 -12.42 -0.46 17.18
N PRO A 57 -12.91 0.03 18.33
CA PRO A 57 -14.34 0.24 18.54
C PRO A 57 -14.98 1.17 17.50
N GLY A 58 -14.28 2.24 17.12
CA GLY A 58 -14.75 3.18 16.10
C GLY A 58 -14.84 2.55 14.72
N SER A 59 -13.79 1.87 14.27
CA SER A 59 -13.76 1.20 12.96
C SER A 59 -14.81 0.09 12.85
N ILE A 60 -14.96 -0.74 13.89
CA ILE A 60 -15.97 -1.80 13.94
C ILE A 60 -17.39 -1.20 13.94
N GLY A 61 -17.62 -0.11 14.68
CA GLY A 61 -18.89 0.59 14.70
C GLY A 61 -19.30 1.12 13.32
N ILE A 62 -18.35 1.67 12.56
CA ILE A 62 -18.57 2.10 11.17
C ILE A 62 -18.92 0.89 10.30
N PHE A 63 -18.17 -0.21 10.42
CA PHE A 63 -18.42 -1.41 9.63
C PHE A 63 -19.85 -1.94 9.85
N LYS A 64 -20.30 -2.00 11.11
CA LYS A 64 -21.67 -2.39 11.46
C LYS A 64 -22.73 -1.41 10.92
N LYS A 65 -22.45 -0.11 10.96
CA LYS A 65 -23.35 0.95 10.47
C LYS A 65 -23.55 0.86 8.95
N GLU A 66 -22.47 0.68 8.20
CA GLU A 66 -22.48 0.72 6.74
C GLU A 66 -22.83 -0.65 6.11
N PHE A 67 -22.48 -1.76 6.76
CA PHE A 67 -22.64 -3.12 6.20
C PHE A 67 -23.59 -4.04 6.99
N GLY A 68 -24.11 -3.60 8.14
CA GLY A 68 -25.10 -4.35 8.93
C GLY A 68 -24.50 -5.33 9.95
N GLN A 69 -25.36 -6.12 10.61
CA GLN A 69 -24.93 -7.06 11.65
C GLN A 69 -24.23 -8.30 11.09
N ASP A 70 -24.53 -8.67 9.84
CA ASP A 70 -23.98 -9.85 9.17
C ASP A 70 -22.75 -9.54 8.30
N ALA A 71 -22.13 -8.36 8.50
CA ALA A 71 -20.91 -7.97 7.80
C ALA A 71 -19.78 -8.98 8.09
N LYS A 72 -19.18 -9.53 7.03
CA LYS A 72 -18.10 -10.53 7.08
C LYS A 72 -16.93 -10.07 6.22
#